data_AF-Q8MU98-F1
#
_entry.id   AF-Q8MU98-F1
#
_cell.length_a   1.000
_cell.length_b   1.000
_cell.length_c   1.000
_cell.angle_alpha   90.00
_cell.angle_beta   90.00
_cell.angle_gamma   90.00
#
_symmetry.space_group_name_H-M   'P 1'
#
loop_
_entity.id
_entity.type
_entity.pdbx_description
1 polymer ?
#
loop_
_entity_poly.entity_id
_entity_poly.type
_entity_poly.pdbx_seq_one_letter_code
_entity_poly.pdbx_strand_id
1 'polypeptide(L)'
;KTWFSHPADDHLKTFVFSDTPHLIKLVRNHYVDSGLTINVKKLTKKTIQEALHLCNKSDLSILFKINENHINVRSLAKQKVKLATQLFSNTTASSIRRCYSLGYDIENATETADFFKLMNDWFDIFNSKLSTSNCIEPSQPYGKQLDIQNDILNRMSEIMQARILDKPKRLTFQKGIIVNNASLDGLYKYLQENFSMQYILTSRLNQDIVEHFFGSMRSRGGQFDHPTPLQFKYRLRKYII
;
A
#
# COMPACT_ATOMS: atom_id res chain seq x y z
N LYS A 1 15.44 15.52 3.05
CA LYS A 1 14.53 16.59 2.53
C LYS A 1 13.56 15.95 1.53
N THR A 2 12.25 16.07 1.76
CA THR A 2 11.17 15.45 0.95
C THR A 2 10.28 16.48 0.25
N TRP A 3 10.75 17.73 0.17
CA TRP A 3 10.02 18.87 -0.39
C TRP A 3 10.98 19.83 -1.10
N PHE A 4 10.43 20.71 -1.93
CA PHE A 4 11.13 21.81 -2.59
C PHE A 4 10.30 23.11 -2.47
N SER A 5 10.91 24.28 -2.67
CA SER A 5 10.20 25.57 -2.62
C SER A 5 9.30 25.74 -3.84
N HIS A 6 8.16 26.40 -3.68
CA HIS A 6 7.27 26.69 -4.79
C HIS A 6 7.93 27.69 -5.76
N PRO A 7 7.87 27.48 -7.09
CA PRO A 7 8.61 28.29 -8.06
C PRO A 7 8.16 29.76 -8.17
N ALA A 8 7.00 30.11 -7.60
CA ALA A 8 6.51 31.49 -7.56
C ALA A 8 6.56 32.14 -6.16
N ASP A 9 6.74 31.34 -5.11
CA ASP A 9 6.77 31.82 -3.72
C ASP A 9 7.69 30.91 -2.91
N ASP A 10 8.88 31.40 -2.60
CA ASP A 10 9.90 30.63 -1.89
C ASP A 10 9.50 30.27 -0.45
N HIS A 11 8.46 30.89 0.10
CA HIS A 11 7.94 30.58 1.42
C HIS A 11 7.03 29.34 1.43
N LEU A 12 6.42 28.99 0.28
CA LEU A 12 5.56 27.81 0.18
C LEU A 12 6.38 26.54 -0.08
N LYS A 13 6.01 25.45 0.61
CA LYS A 13 6.67 24.14 0.47
C LYS A 13 5.81 23.18 -0.35
N THR A 14 6.40 22.57 -1.36
CA THR A 14 5.78 21.49 -2.15
C THR A 14 6.36 20.14 -1.74
N PHE A 15 5.53 19.33 -1.11
CA PHE A 15 5.87 18.00 -0.62
C PHE A 15 5.73 16.94 -1.72
N VAL A 16 6.72 16.05 -1.84
CA VAL A 16 6.75 15.03 -2.89
C VAL A 16 6.23 13.70 -2.36
N PHE A 17 5.34 13.06 -3.12
CA PHE A 17 4.81 11.73 -2.82
C PHE A 17 5.02 10.77 -3.99
N SER A 18 5.09 9.49 -3.66
CA SER A 18 5.04 8.36 -4.57
C SER A 18 3.70 7.64 -4.42
N ASP A 19 3.25 6.94 -5.46
CA ASP A 19 1.98 6.24 -5.45
C ASP A 19 2.00 5.00 -4.53
N THR A 20 1.27 5.07 -3.41
CA THR A 20 1.22 4.02 -2.39
C THR A 20 0.68 2.67 -2.93
N PRO A 21 -0.41 2.62 -3.72
CA PRO A 21 -0.83 1.39 -4.43
C PRO A 21 0.27 0.74 -5.25
N HIS A 22 1.10 1.53 -5.95
CA HIS A 22 2.27 1.01 -6.66
C HIS A 22 3.32 0.44 -5.71
N LEU A 23 3.63 1.13 -4.61
CA LEU A 23 4.58 0.65 -3.60
C LEU A 23 4.13 -0.70 -3.00
N ILE A 24 2.85 -0.88 -2.67
CA ILE A 24 2.30 -2.16 -2.20
C ILE A 24 2.51 -3.29 -3.22
N LYS A 25 2.27 -3.01 -4.51
CA LYS A 25 2.52 -4.01 -5.57
C LYS A 25 4.00 -4.40 -5.64
N LEU A 26 4.92 -3.44 -5.50
CA LEU A 26 6.36 -3.72 -5.51
C LEU A 26 6.77 -4.57 -4.30
N VAL A 27 6.30 -4.23 -3.09
CA VAL A 27 6.54 -5.04 -1.89
C VAL A 27 6.02 -6.47 -2.07
N ARG A 28 4.80 -6.63 -2.61
CA ARG A 28 4.23 -7.95 -2.93
C ARG A 28 5.12 -8.73 -3.87
N ASN A 29 5.55 -8.12 -4.98
CA ASN A 29 6.36 -8.81 -5.97
C ASN A 29 7.68 -9.29 -5.37
N HIS A 30 8.38 -8.44 -4.61
CA HIS A 30 9.62 -8.84 -3.93
C HIS A 30 9.41 -9.95 -2.89
N TYR A 31 8.33 -9.87 -2.11
CA TYR A 31 7.97 -10.91 -1.14
C TYR A 31 7.70 -12.27 -1.82
N VAL A 32 6.96 -12.27 -2.93
CA VAL A 32 6.61 -13.49 -3.68
C VAL A 32 7.80 -14.09 -4.41
N ASP A 33 8.64 -13.25 -5.03
CA ASP A 33 9.72 -13.69 -5.91
C ASP A 33 10.95 -14.17 -5.11
N SER A 34 11.33 -13.48 -4.03
CA SER A 34 12.56 -13.76 -3.29
C SER A 34 12.42 -13.84 -1.77
N GLY A 35 11.25 -13.49 -1.22
CA GLY A 35 11.09 -13.23 0.21
C GLY A 35 11.77 -11.94 0.67
N LEU A 36 11.56 -11.60 1.93
CA LEU A 36 12.05 -10.39 2.61
C LEU A 36 12.81 -10.77 3.87
N THR A 37 13.89 -10.04 4.17
CA THR A 37 14.68 -10.23 5.39
C THR A 37 14.33 -9.12 6.37
N ILE A 38 13.54 -9.42 7.41
CA ILE A 38 13.09 -8.44 8.41
C ILE A 38 13.55 -8.91 9.79
N ASN A 39 14.27 -8.05 10.51
CA ASN A 39 14.83 -8.35 11.83
C ASN A 39 15.59 -9.68 11.87
N VAL A 40 16.47 -9.89 10.87
CA VAL A 40 17.29 -11.12 10.68
C VAL A 40 16.47 -12.37 10.27
N LYS A 41 15.14 -12.32 10.29
CA LYS A 41 14.28 -13.43 9.87
C LYS A 41 13.92 -13.35 8.39
N LYS A 42 13.92 -14.49 7.70
CA LYS A 42 13.59 -14.59 6.28
C LYS A 42 12.10 -14.93 6.11
N LEU A 43 11.31 -13.94 5.74
CA LEU A 43 9.89 -14.10 5.46
C LEU A 43 9.69 -14.47 3.99
N THR A 44 9.04 -15.59 3.73
CA THR A 44 8.78 -16.08 2.37
C THR A 44 7.33 -16.50 2.21
N LYS A 45 6.92 -16.77 0.97
CA LYS A 45 5.57 -17.27 0.68
C LYS A 45 5.22 -18.62 1.31
N LYS A 46 6.19 -19.37 1.85
CA LYS A 46 5.97 -20.68 2.49
C LYS A 46 4.92 -20.61 3.60
N THR A 47 5.04 -19.65 4.51
CA THR A 47 4.10 -19.41 5.61
C THR A 47 2.64 -19.33 5.12
N ILE A 48 2.41 -18.65 3.99
CA ILE A 48 1.05 -18.52 3.44
C ILE A 48 0.61 -19.79 2.73
N GLN A 49 1.51 -20.48 2.03
CA GLN A 49 1.19 -21.76 1.40
C GLN A 49 0.79 -22.80 2.45
N GLU A 50 1.53 -22.89 3.56
CA GLU A 50 1.20 -23.74 4.69
C GLU A 50 -0.13 -23.35 5.34
N ALA A 51 -0.35 -22.05 5.61
CA ALA A 51 -1.62 -21.57 6.15
C ALA A 51 -2.81 -21.88 5.22
N LEU A 52 -2.63 -21.78 3.90
CA LEU A 52 -3.64 -22.17 2.91
C LEU A 52 -3.90 -23.68 2.93
N HIS A 53 -2.88 -24.52 2.98
CA HIS A 53 -3.04 -25.97 3.09
C HIS A 53 -3.78 -26.39 4.37
N LEU A 54 -3.56 -25.67 5.47
CA LEU A 54 -4.26 -25.93 6.74
C LEU A 54 -5.71 -25.46 6.72
N CYS A 55 -5.98 -24.25 6.20
CA CYS A 55 -7.29 -23.62 6.27
C CYS A 55 -8.23 -23.98 5.12
N ASN A 56 -7.71 -24.21 3.91
CA ASN A 56 -8.51 -24.28 2.68
C ASN A 56 -8.91 -25.72 2.34
N LYS A 57 -9.44 -26.45 3.33
CA LYS A 57 -9.94 -27.84 3.17
C LYS A 57 -11.43 -27.91 2.82
N SER A 58 -12.15 -26.83 3.07
CA SER A 58 -13.55 -26.61 2.70
C SER A 58 -13.69 -25.19 2.19
N ASP A 59 -14.73 -24.95 1.40
CA ASP A 59 -15.21 -23.65 0.94
C ASP A 59 -15.48 -22.66 2.10
N LEU A 60 -15.88 -23.15 3.29
CA LEU A 60 -16.07 -22.33 4.48
C LEU A 60 -14.74 -22.16 5.24
N SER A 61 -13.83 -21.36 4.67
CA SER A 61 -12.49 -21.10 5.24
C SER A 61 -12.31 -19.65 5.69
N ILE A 62 -11.55 -19.43 6.77
CA ILE A 62 -11.15 -18.08 7.22
C ILE A 62 -10.20 -17.37 6.22
N LEU A 63 -9.53 -18.12 5.33
CA LEU A 63 -8.66 -17.58 4.27
C LEU A 63 -9.36 -17.52 2.90
N PHE A 64 -10.69 -17.46 2.83
CA PHE A 64 -11.46 -17.45 1.57
C PHE A 64 -11.06 -16.35 0.56
N LYS A 65 -10.45 -15.25 1.02
CA LYS A 65 -9.97 -14.16 0.14
C LYS A 65 -8.66 -14.49 -0.56
N ILE A 66 -7.88 -15.44 -0.04
CA ILE A 66 -6.56 -15.81 -0.53
C ILE A 66 -6.65 -17.12 -1.30
N ASN A 67 -5.98 -17.18 -2.43
CA ASN A 67 -5.89 -18.38 -3.26
C ASN A 67 -4.52 -18.45 -3.93
N GLU A 68 -4.27 -19.52 -4.68
CA GLU A 68 -3.00 -19.75 -5.39
C GLU A 68 -2.59 -18.59 -6.30
N ASN A 69 -3.53 -17.82 -6.88
CA ASN A 69 -3.19 -16.67 -7.74
C ASN A 69 -2.63 -15.46 -6.96
N HIS A 70 -2.80 -15.43 -5.62
CA HIS A 70 -2.17 -14.41 -4.76
C HIS A 70 -0.68 -14.68 -4.57
N ILE A 71 -0.29 -15.96 -4.59
CA ILE A 71 1.09 -16.42 -4.39
C ILE A 71 1.79 -16.62 -5.72
N ASN A 72 1.16 -17.33 -6.65
CA ASN A 72 1.64 -17.59 -8.00
C ASN A 72 1.15 -16.49 -8.94
N VAL A 73 1.70 -15.29 -8.75
CA VAL A 73 1.22 -14.07 -9.43
C VAL A 73 1.53 -14.13 -10.92
N ARG A 74 0.50 -14.40 -11.72
CA ARG A 74 0.55 -14.37 -13.20
C ARG A 74 0.90 -12.97 -13.71
N SER A 75 1.58 -12.87 -14.85
CA SER A 75 2.04 -11.61 -15.46
C SER A 75 0.93 -10.55 -15.58
N LEU A 76 -0.26 -10.95 -16.02
CA LEU A 76 -1.45 -10.09 -16.15
C LEU A 76 -2.02 -9.63 -14.79
N ALA A 77 -1.83 -10.42 -13.73
CA ALA A 77 -2.33 -10.16 -12.38
C ALA A 77 -1.36 -9.31 -11.54
N LYS A 78 -0.10 -9.13 -11.98
CA LYS A 78 0.90 -8.31 -11.28
C LYS A 78 0.47 -6.86 -11.10
N GLN A 79 -0.33 -6.33 -12.03
CA GLN A 79 -0.84 -4.95 -11.97
C GLN A 79 -2.05 -4.77 -11.03
N LYS A 80 -2.73 -5.85 -10.63
CA LYS A 80 -3.94 -5.77 -9.80
C LYS A 80 -3.57 -5.47 -8.35
N VAL A 81 -3.82 -4.23 -7.92
CA VAL A 81 -3.62 -3.76 -6.54
C VAL A 81 -4.43 -4.61 -5.54
N LYS A 82 -5.67 -4.97 -5.91
CA LYS A 82 -6.57 -5.79 -5.06
C LYS A 82 -5.92 -7.07 -4.52
N LEU A 83 -5.17 -7.80 -5.35
CA LEU A 83 -4.53 -9.05 -4.92
C LEU A 83 -3.39 -8.78 -3.92
N ALA A 84 -2.67 -7.68 -4.10
CA ALA A 84 -1.59 -7.30 -3.18
C ALA A 84 -2.13 -6.80 -1.84
N THR A 85 -3.23 -6.04 -1.84
CA THR A 85 -3.87 -5.57 -0.59
C THR A 85 -4.58 -6.69 0.17
N GLN A 86 -5.21 -7.64 -0.54
CA GLN A 86 -5.79 -8.83 0.12
C GLN A 86 -4.70 -9.69 0.78
N LEU A 87 -3.55 -9.86 0.13
CA LEU A 87 -2.42 -10.59 0.69
C LEU A 87 -1.95 -9.98 2.02
N PHE A 88 -1.65 -8.68 2.02
CA PHE A 88 -1.23 -7.92 3.20
C PHE A 88 -2.42 -7.38 3.99
N SER A 89 -3.38 -8.25 4.35
CA SER A 89 -4.57 -7.83 5.09
C SER A 89 -4.52 -8.23 6.57
N ASN A 90 -5.23 -7.48 7.40
CA ASN A 90 -5.43 -7.81 8.82
C ASN A 90 -6.03 -9.21 9.02
N THR A 91 -6.99 -9.61 8.17
CA THR A 91 -7.60 -10.95 8.22
C THR A 91 -6.57 -12.05 7.92
N THR A 92 -5.70 -11.86 6.93
CA THR A 92 -4.63 -12.83 6.62
C THR A 92 -3.68 -12.98 7.81
N ALA A 93 -3.22 -11.87 8.39
CA ALA A 93 -2.36 -11.88 9.58
C ALA A 93 -3.02 -12.59 10.77
N SER A 94 -4.29 -12.29 11.04
CA SER A 94 -5.05 -12.88 12.15
C SER A 94 -5.25 -14.38 11.96
N SER A 95 -5.52 -14.83 10.73
CA SER A 95 -5.63 -16.24 10.40
C SER A 95 -4.31 -16.99 10.63
N ILE A 96 -3.17 -16.44 10.19
CA ILE A 96 -1.84 -17.04 10.43
C ILE A 96 -1.59 -17.20 11.94
N ARG A 97 -1.88 -16.16 12.75
CA ARG A 97 -1.77 -16.27 14.21
C ARG A 97 -2.71 -17.31 14.79
N ARG A 98 -3.93 -17.41 14.25
CA ARG A 98 -4.90 -18.40 14.71
C ARG A 98 -4.39 -19.82 14.45
N CYS A 99 -3.87 -20.12 13.26
CA CYS A 99 -3.25 -21.41 12.97
C CYS A 99 -2.10 -21.72 13.94
N TYR A 100 -1.20 -20.75 14.15
CA TYR A 100 -0.09 -20.91 15.07
C TYR A 100 -0.56 -21.20 16.51
N SER A 101 -1.59 -20.48 16.99
CA SER A 101 -2.16 -20.70 18.34
C SER A 101 -2.83 -22.07 18.53
N LEU A 102 -3.20 -22.75 17.44
CA LEU A 102 -3.79 -24.09 17.47
C LEU A 102 -2.73 -25.19 17.54
N GLY A 103 -1.43 -24.84 17.56
CA GLY A 103 -0.33 -25.78 17.64
C GLY A 103 0.13 -26.32 16.28
N TYR A 104 -0.30 -25.70 15.18
CA TYR A 104 0.26 -26.02 13.86
C TYR A 104 1.63 -25.38 13.69
N ASP A 105 2.58 -26.17 13.23
CA ASP A 105 3.94 -25.71 12.96
C ASP A 105 3.97 -24.95 11.62
N ILE A 106 4.11 -23.62 11.71
CA ILE A 106 4.23 -22.72 10.56
C ILE A 106 5.45 -21.84 10.80
N GLU A 107 6.42 -21.93 9.89
CA GLU A 107 7.68 -21.21 10.02
C GLU A 107 7.46 -19.68 9.93
N ASN A 108 8.09 -18.93 10.85
CA ASN A 108 8.01 -17.46 10.93
C ASN A 108 6.57 -16.91 10.92
N ALA A 109 5.61 -17.66 11.49
CA ALA A 109 4.20 -17.30 11.51
C ALA A 109 3.94 -15.96 12.20
N THR A 110 4.53 -15.75 13.38
CA THR A 110 4.37 -14.53 14.18
C THR A 110 4.92 -13.31 13.45
N GLU A 111 6.14 -13.40 12.89
CA GLU A 111 6.75 -12.24 12.23
C GLU A 111 6.12 -11.93 10.88
N THR A 112 5.67 -12.95 10.15
CA THR A 112 4.88 -12.73 8.93
C THR A 112 3.56 -12.04 9.26
N ALA A 113 2.87 -12.47 10.33
CA ALA A 113 1.63 -11.83 10.76
C ALA A 113 1.85 -10.40 11.28
N ASP A 114 2.93 -10.13 12.00
CA ASP A 114 3.30 -8.78 12.45
C ASP A 114 3.57 -7.86 11.27
N PHE A 115 4.36 -8.34 10.29
CA PHE A 115 4.64 -7.59 9.08
C PHE A 115 3.37 -7.32 8.25
N PHE A 116 2.48 -8.31 8.12
CA PHE A 116 1.24 -8.15 7.35
C PHE A 116 0.30 -7.16 8.01
N LYS A 117 0.22 -7.18 9.34
CA LYS A 117 -0.56 -6.18 10.10
C LYS A 117 0.01 -4.77 9.89
N LEU A 118 1.33 -4.62 9.99
CA LEU A 118 1.98 -3.32 9.78
C LEU A 118 1.76 -2.79 8.35
N MET A 119 1.87 -3.66 7.34
CA MET A 119 1.61 -3.29 5.95
C MET A 119 0.15 -2.90 5.71
N ASN A 120 -0.81 -3.64 6.30
CA ASN A 120 -2.23 -3.31 6.26
C ASN A 120 -2.48 -1.91 6.84
N ASP A 121 -2.04 -1.69 8.08
CA ASP A 121 -2.32 -0.45 8.81
C ASP A 121 -1.65 0.75 8.13
N TRP A 122 -0.41 0.58 7.66
CA TRP A 122 0.27 1.60 6.89
C TRP A 122 -0.47 1.96 5.60
N PHE A 123 -0.98 0.95 4.86
CA PHE A 123 -1.74 1.21 3.65
C PHE A 123 -3.07 1.91 3.94
N ASP A 124 -3.75 1.52 5.02
CA ASP A 124 -5.01 2.14 5.45
C ASP A 124 -4.79 3.62 5.84
N ILE A 125 -3.68 3.93 6.52
CA ILE A 125 -3.27 5.33 6.79
C ILE A 125 -3.08 6.11 5.50
N PHE A 126 -2.47 5.52 4.46
CA PHE A 126 -2.24 6.18 3.18
C PHE A 126 -3.44 6.15 2.21
N ASN A 127 -4.58 5.56 2.61
CA ASN A 127 -5.76 5.44 1.76
C ASN A 127 -7.08 5.76 2.49
N SER A 128 -7.00 6.55 3.57
CA SER A 128 -8.13 6.91 4.42
C SER A 128 -9.18 7.78 3.68
N LYS A 129 -10.47 7.45 3.90
CA LYS A 129 -11.64 8.15 3.31
C LYS A 129 -12.70 8.37 4.39
N LEU A 130 -13.48 9.44 4.26
CA LEU A 130 -14.59 9.72 5.20
C LEU A 130 -15.69 8.65 5.15
N SER A 131 -15.98 8.09 3.98
CA SER A 131 -17.02 7.06 3.85
C SER A 131 -16.65 5.74 4.51
N THR A 132 -15.37 5.52 4.80
CA THR A 132 -14.86 4.31 5.46
C THR A 132 -14.21 4.60 6.81
N SER A 133 -14.38 5.82 7.35
CA SER A 133 -13.83 6.19 8.64
C SER A 133 -14.65 5.51 9.74
N ASN A 134 -14.16 4.38 10.24
CA ASN A 134 -14.78 3.67 11.35
C ASN A 134 -14.16 4.15 12.67
N CYS A 135 -14.98 4.59 13.62
CA CYS A 135 -14.54 5.13 14.90
C CYS A 135 -13.69 4.17 15.75
N ILE A 136 -13.75 2.88 15.44
CA ILE A 136 -13.07 1.80 16.19
C ILE A 136 -11.74 1.40 15.53
N GLU A 137 -11.56 1.67 14.23
CA GLU A 137 -10.36 1.24 13.50
C GLU A 137 -9.32 2.35 13.33
N PRO A 138 -8.03 2.00 13.20
CA PRO A 138 -6.95 2.96 12.91
C PRO A 138 -6.97 3.50 11.47
N SER A 139 -8.06 3.29 10.72
CA SER A 139 -8.29 3.78 9.35
C SER A 139 -8.81 5.24 9.30
N GLN A 140 -8.75 5.95 10.43
CA GLN A 140 -9.11 7.36 10.53
C GLN A 140 -8.20 8.24 9.66
N PRO A 141 -8.70 9.41 9.19
CA PRO A 141 -7.87 10.39 8.50
C PRO A 141 -6.62 10.77 9.30
N TYR A 142 -5.51 11.03 8.59
CA TYR A 142 -4.25 11.36 9.24
C TYR A 142 -4.35 12.71 9.96
N GLY A 143 -4.01 12.75 11.24
CA GLY A 143 -4.23 13.90 12.14
C GLY A 143 -5.29 13.67 13.22
N LYS A 144 -6.13 12.63 13.10
CA LYS A 144 -7.13 12.27 14.13
C LYS A 144 -6.53 11.50 15.31
N GLN A 145 -5.59 10.59 15.05
CA GLN A 145 -5.00 9.68 16.03
C GLN A 145 -3.48 9.63 15.84
N LEU A 146 -2.83 10.80 15.98
CA LEU A 146 -1.43 10.98 15.62
C LEU A 146 -0.49 10.03 16.35
N ASP A 147 -0.74 9.69 17.61
CA ASP A 147 0.14 8.81 18.38
C ASP A 147 0.28 7.43 17.72
N ILE A 148 -0.86 6.84 17.33
CA ILE A 148 -0.92 5.54 16.67
C ILE A 148 -0.41 5.65 15.24
N GLN A 149 -0.86 6.67 14.50
CA GLN A 149 -0.51 6.85 13.10
C GLN A 149 1.01 7.08 12.94
N ASN A 150 1.61 7.91 13.78
CA ASN A 150 3.05 8.18 13.75
C ASN A 150 3.88 6.97 14.19
N ASP A 151 3.44 6.19 15.18
CA ASP A 151 4.10 4.92 15.52
C ASP A 151 4.17 3.99 14.30
N ILE A 152 3.06 3.81 13.59
CA ILE A 152 2.99 2.98 12.38
C ILE A 152 3.92 3.51 11.28
N LEU A 153 3.92 4.83 11.03
CA LEU A 153 4.82 5.46 10.05
C LEU A 153 6.30 5.30 10.44
N ASN A 154 6.63 5.41 11.71
CA ASN A 154 7.99 5.26 12.22
C ASN A 154 8.47 3.82 12.08
N ARG A 155 7.68 2.83 12.52
CA ARG A 155 7.99 1.40 12.37
C ARG A 155 8.13 0.99 10.91
N MET A 156 7.24 1.47 10.04
CA MET A 156 7.37 1.22 8.59
C MET A 156 8.66 1.83 8.04
N SER A 157 8.99 3.06 8.44
CA SER A 157 10.23 3.73 8.02
C SER A 157 11.47 2.98 8.50
N GLU A 158 11.49 2.51 9.75
CA GLU A 158 12.59 1.75 10.33
C GLU A 158 12.87 0.45 9.56
N ILE A 159 11.83 -0.36 9.32
CA ILE A 159 11.96 -1.59 8.54
C ILE A 159 12.43 -1.28 7.12
N MET A 160 11.88 -0.25 6.48
CA MET A 160 12.25 0.10 5.10
C MET A 160 13.63 0.77 4.99
N GLN A 161 14.16 1.33 6.09
CA GLN A 161 15.53 1.84 6.17
C GLN A 161 16.55 0.70 6.24
N ALA A 162 16.19 -0.40 6.90
CA ALA A 162 17.00 -1.62 6.96
C ALA A 162 17.13 -2.29 5.58
N ARG A 163 18.05 -3.25 5.48
CA ARG A 163 18.23 -4.06 4.27
C ARG A 163 17.21 -5.20 4.27
N ILE A 164 16.04 -4.94 3.69
CA ILE A 164 14.96 -5.94 3.58
C ILE A 164 15.16 -6.94 2.43
N LEU A 165 16.14 -6.71 1.57
CA LEU A 165 16.50 -7.58 0.46
C LEU A 165 18.00 -7.83 0.48
N ASP A 166 18.40 -9.02 0.03
CA ASP A 166 19.79 -9.49 -0.04
C ASP A 166 20.52 -8.86 -1.25
N LYS A 167 20.39 -7.54 -1.39
CA LYS A 167 21.02 -6.73 -2.43
C LYS A 167 21.87 -5.65 -1.76
N PRO A 168 23.03 -5.29 -2.35
CA PRO A 168 23.95 -4.33 -1.73
C PRO A 168 23.39 -2.91 -1.66
N LYS A 169 22.45 -2.58 -2.57
CA LYS A 169 21.85 -1.25 -2.69
C LYS A 169 20.40 -1.28 -2.22
N ARG A 170 19.97 -0.20 -1.58
CA ARG A 170 18.55 0.06 -1.26
C ARG A 170 17.77 0.23 -2.56
N LEU A 171 16.63 -0.46 -2.67
CA LEU A 171 15.79 -0.37 -3.86
C LEU A 171 14.95 0.92 -3.85
N THR A 172 14.46 1.30 -5.04
CA THR A 172 13.68 2.52 -5.25
C THR A 172 12.38 2.54 -4.44
N PHE A 173 11.71 1.40 -4.26
CA PHE A 173 10.47 1.34 -3.48
C PHE A 173 10.70 1.65 -1.99
N GLN A 174 11.81 1.19 -1.40
CA GLN A 174 12.17 1.52 -0.02
C GLN A 174 12.36 3.03 0.15
N LYS A 175 13.06 3.67 -0.81
CA LYS A 175 13.19 5.13 -0.85
C LYS A 175 11.82 5.81 -0.98
N GLY A 176 10.95 5.29 -1.84
CA GLY A 176 9.58 5.79 -2.00
C GLY A 176 8.77 5.76 -0.70
N ILE A 177 8.80 4.65 0.04
CA ILE A 177 8.09 4.51 1.32
C ILE A 177 8.65 5.50 2.36
N ILE A 178 9.97 5.60 2.50
CA ILE A 178 10.60 6.54 3.45
C ILE A 178 10.26 7.99 3.10
N VAL A 179 10.28 8.34 1.81
CA VAL A 179 9.90 9.67 1.33
C VAL A 179 8.43 9.93 1.63
N ASN A 180 7.52 9.00 1.33
CA ASN A 180 6.08 9.15 1.61
C ASN A 180 5.82 9.41 3.09
N ASN A 181 6.43 8.63 3.99
CA ASN A 181 6.22 8.76 5.43
C ASN A 181 6.67 10.13 5.95
N ALA A 182 7.89 10.55 5.60
CA ALA A 182 8.42 11.85 6.01
C ALA A 182 7.70 13.03 5.32
N SER A 183 7.21 12.83 4.10
CA SER A 183 6.43 13.81 3.35
C SER A 183 5.04 13.99 3.95
N LEU A 184 4.39 12.91 4.40
CA LEU A 184 3.07 12.96 5.05
C LEU A 184 3.13 13.74 6.37
N ASP A 185 4.10 13.41 7.23
CA ASP A 185 4.32 14.11 8.51
C ASP A 185 4.65 15.60 8.27
N GLY A 186 5.56 15.88 7.34
CA GLY A 186 5.92 17.27 7.00
C GLY A 186 4.76 18.07 6.41
N LEU A 187 3.96 17.46 5.53
CA LEU A 187 2.79 18.08 4.94
C LEU A 187 1.73 18.39 6.01
N TYR A 188 1.44 17.44 6.90
CA TYR A 188 0.46 17.65 7.95
C TYR A 188 0.86 18.80 8.89
N LYS A 189 2.11 18.80 9.37
CA LYS A 189 2.65 19.89 10.22
C LYS A 189 2.54 21.24 9.51
N TYR A 190 2.93 21.30 8.24
CA TYR A 190 2.85 22.52 7.43
C TYR A 190 1.41 23.02 7.24
N LEU A 191 0.46 22.12 7.00
CA LEU A 191 -0.95 22.47 6.83
C LEU A 191 -1.62 22.88 8.15
N GLN A 192 -1.23 22.24 9.25
CA GLN A 192 -1.71 22.59 10.58
C GLN A 192 -1.20 23.98 11.01
N GLU A 193 0.09 24.27 10.79
CA GLU A 193 0.71 25.54 11.17
C GLU A 193 0.19 26.74 10.35
N ASN A 194 0.07 26.59 9.03
CA ASN A 194 -0.26 27.72 8.15
C ASN A 194 -1.76 27.86 7.85
N PHE A 195 -2.52 26.77 7.93
CA PHE A 195 -3.93 26.74 7.52
C PHE A 195 -4.87 26.14 8.58
N SER A 196 -4.36 25.78 9.76
CA SER A 196 -5.15 25.26 10.88
C SER A 196 -6.01 24.04 10.53
N MET A 197 -5.55 23.19 9.61
CA MET A 197 -6.27 21.97 9.23
C MET A 197 -6.19 20.91 10.34
N GLN A 198 -7.35 20.35 10.72
CA GLN A 198 -7.41 19.32 11.77
C GLN A 198 -6.85 17.97 11.30
N TYR A 199 -7.15 17.57 10.07
CA TYR A 199 -6.75 16.28 9.49
C TYR A 199 -6.63 16.36 7.97
N ILE A 200 -5.99 15.37 7.37
CA ILE A 200 -5.85 15.21 5.92
C ILE A 200 -6.41 13.86 5.46
N LEU A 201 -7.09 13.89 4.32
CA LEU A 201 -7.62 12.69 3.68
C LEU A 201 -6.59 12.16 2.68
N THR A 202 -5.91 11.11 3.09
CA THR A 202 -4.75 10.55 2.36
C THR A 202 -5.13 9.87 1.06
N SER A 203 -6.42 9.52 0.86
CA SER A 203 -6.92 9.06 -0.44
C SER A 203 -6.77 10.09 -1.58
N ARG A 204 -6.43 11.35 -1.28
CA ARG A 204 -6.15 12.41 -2.28
C ARG A 204 -4.65 12.59 -2.55
N LEU A 205 -3.80 11.80 -1.92
CA LEU A 205 -2.33 11.86 -2.06
C LEU A 205 -1.79 10.72 -2.96
N ASN A 206 -2.66 10.07 -3.73
CA ASN A 206 -2.31 9.04 -4.70
C ASN A 206 -2.75 9.44 -6.11
N GLN A 207 -2.30 8.69 -7.12
CA GLN A 207 -2.63 8.97 -8.52
C GLN A 207 -3.82 8.15 -9.05
N ASP A 208 -4.57 7.46 -8.18
CA ASP A 208 -5.70 6.60 -8.59
C ASP A 208 -6.72 7.40 -9.42
N ILE A 209 -6.95 8.68 -9.08
CA ILE A 209 -7.86 9.55 -9.83
C ILE A 209 -7.43 9.74 -11.29
N VAL A 210 -6.11 9.80 -11.55
CA VAL A 210 -5.55 9.91 -12.90
C VAL A 210 -5.67 8.57 -13.64
N GLU A 211 -5.44 7.45 -12.96
CA GLU A 211 -5.63 6.12 -13.54
C GLU A 211 -7.11 5.85 -13.89
N HIS A 212 -8.04 6.27 -13.02
CA HIS A 212 -9.48 6.22 -13.30
C HIS A 212 -9.86 7.11 -14.48
N PHE A 213 -9.27 8.30 -14.59
CA PHE A 213 -9.44 9.18 -15.74
C PHE A 213 -8.97 8.50 -17.04
N PHE A 214 -7.80 7.86 -17.04
CA PHE A 214 -7.34 7.08 -18.19
C PHE A 214 -8.28 5.93 -18.54
N GLY A 215 -8.83 5.23 -17.54
CA GLY A 215 -9.89 4.24 -17.73
C GLY A 215 -11.09 4.83 -18.47
N SER A 216 -11.61 5.97 -17.98
CA SER A 216 -12.72 6.69 -18.62
C SER A 216 -12.42 7.09 -20.07
N MET A 217 -11.19 7.54 -20.35
CA MET A 217 -10.78 7.89 -21.71
C MET A 217 -10.69 6.67 -22.64
N ARG A 218 -10.28 5.50 -22.13
CA ARG A 218 -10.25 4.24 -22.91
C ARG A 218 -11.66 3.73 -23.20
N SER A 219 -12.56 3.79 -22.21
CA SER A 219 -13.97 3.34 -22.37
C SER A 219 -14.77 4.15 -23.40
N ARG A 220 -14.34 5.36 -23.75
CA ARG A 220 -14.96 6.14 -24.82
C ARG A 220 -14.59 5.56 -26.19
N GLY A 221 -15.57 5.03 -26.92
CA GLY A 221 -15.35 4.46 -28.26
C GLY A 221 -15.48 2.94 -28.35
N GLY A 222 -16.16 2.31 -27.37
CA GLY A 222 -16.46 0.89 -27.40
C GLY A 222 -15.18 0.05 -27.35
N GLN A 223 -14.96 -0.78 -28.37
CA GLN A 223 -13.82 -1.69 -28.47
C GLN A 223 -12.48 -0.99 -28.77
N PHE A 224 -12.50 0.34 -29.02
CA PHE A 224 -11.29 1.09 -29.36
C PHE A 224 -10.51 1.54 -28.11
N ASP A 225 -9.97 0.56 -27.37
CA ASP A 225 -9.29 0.70 -26.06
C ASP A 225 -7.88 1.32 -26.14
N HIS A 226 -7.31 1.40 -27.34
CA HIS A 226 -5.96 1.94 -27.59
C HIS A 226 -6.01 3.08 -28.63
N PRO A 227 -6.46 4.29 -28.24
CA PRO A 227 -6.55 5.42 -29.17
C PRO A 227 -5.19 5.94 -29.62
N THR A 228 -5.13 6.53 -30.82
CA THR A 228 -3.97 7.31 -31.25
C THR A 228 -3.89 8.65 -30.49
N PRO A 229 -2.75 9.35 -30.49
CA PRO A 229 -2.62 10.65 -29.82
C PRO A 229 -3.66 11.68 -30.25
N LEU A 230 -4.00 11.71 -31.55
CA LEU A 230 -5.04 12.61 -32.07
C LEU A 230 -6.43 12.26 -31.53
N GLN A 231 -6.75 10.96 -31.46
CA GLN A 231 -8.02 10.47 -30.91
C GLN A 231 -8.11 10.75 -29.41
N PHE A 232 -7.03 10.55 -28.66
CA PHE A 232 -6.97 10.92 -27.25
C PHE A 232 -7.21 12.42 -27.06
N LYS A 233 -6.58 13.28 -27.88
CA LYS A 233 -6.81 14.73 -27.88
C LYS A 233 -8.29 15.06 -28.09
N TYR A 234 -8.98 14.40 -29.02
CA TYR A 234 -10.41 14.61 -29.24
C TYR A 234 -11.29 14.12 -28.09
N ARG A 235 -10.97 12.96 -27.50
CA ARG A 235 -11.64 12.44 -26.30
C ARG A 235 -11.47 13.38 -25.11
N LEU A 236 -10.25 13.89 -24.90
CA LEU A 236 -9.92 14.87 -23.87
C LEU A 236 -10.65 16.19 -24.09
N ARG A 237 -10.65 16.73 -25.32
CA ARG A 237 -11.42 17.93 -25.66
C ARG A 237 -12.91 17.77 -25.31
N LYS A 238 -13.50 16.62 -25.64
CA LYS A 238 -14.90 16.29 -25.31
C LYS A 238 -15.15 16.00 -23.82
N TYR A 239 -14.11 15.83 -23.02
CA TYR A 239 -14.25 15.73 -21.56
C TYR A 239 -14.23 17.12 -20.91
N ILE A 240 -13.47 18.05 -21.49
CA ILE A 240 -13.34 19.43 -20.99
C ILE A 240 -14.55 20.29 -21.36
N ILE A 241 -15.13 20.09 -22.55
CA ILE A 241 -16.35 20.75 -23.04
C ILE A 241 -17.56 19.92 -22.62
#